data_AF-A0A9R1QYC2-F1
#
_entry.id   AF-A0A9R1QYC2-F1
#
_cell.length_a   1.000
_cell.length_b   1.000
_cell.length_c   1.000
_cell.angle_alpha   90.00
_cell.angle_beta   90.00
_cell.angle_gamma   90.00
#
_symmetry.space_group_name_H-M   'P 1'
#
loop_
_entity.id
_entity.type
_entity.pdbx_description
1 polymer ?
#
loop_
_entity_poly.entity_id
_entity_poly.type
_entity_poly.pdbx_seq_one_letter_code
_entity_poly.pdbx_strand_id
1 'polypeptide(L)'
;MLCLETWYFQVLVIIAGLLPNPEIALDSLSVCMTIYGWVFMISVGFNAAASVRVSNELGAGNPKSAFFSVWVVTGLSTTISTILAVVILCLRNHISYLFTDGEAVSDAVADLCPLLAITY
;
A
#
# COMPACT_ATOMS: atom_id res chain seq x y z
N MET A 1 -12.37 -8.31 9.32
CA MET A 1 -12.31 -8.04 7.86
C MET A 1 -10.91 -8.20 7.28
N LEU A 2 -9.83 -7.96 8.04
CA LEU A 2 -8.43 -8.23 7.62
C LEU A 2 -8.22 -9.65 7.05
N CYS A 3 -8.88 -10.66 7.62
CA CYS A 3 -8.77 -12.04 7.13
C CYS A 3 -9.24 -12.19 5.68
N LEU A 4 -10.36 -11.55 5.30
CA LEU A 4 -10.88 -11.64 3.94
C LEU A 4 -9.95 -10.93 2.93
N GLU A 5 -9.36 -9.81 3.35
CA GLU A 5 -8.36 -9.08 2.58
C GLU A 5 -7.08 -9.91 2.39
N THR A 6 -6.57 -10.56 3.44
CA THR A 6 -5.42 -11.46 3.29
C THR A 6 -5.72 -12.67 2.41
N TRP A 7 -6.93 -13.23 2.52
CA TRP A 7 -7.37 -14.33 1.66
C TRP A 7 -7.48 -13.91 0.19
N TYR A 8 -7.98 -12.71 -0.07
CA TYR A 8 -8.04 -12.14 -1.41
C TYR A 8 -6.66 -12.08 -2.07
N PHE A 9 -5.63 -11.61 -1.37
CA PHE A 9 -4.26 -11.59 -1.89
C PHE A 9 -3.72 -13.00 -2.19
N GLN A 10 -4.01 -14.00 -1.35
CA GLN A 10 -3.58 -15.38 -1.61
C GLN A 10 -4.25 -15.98 -2.84
N VAL A 11 -5.53 -15.68 -3.05
CA VAL A 11 -6.24 -16.10 -4.27
C VAL A 11 -5.64 -15.44 -5.51
N LEU A 12 -5.28 -14.16 -5.46
CA LEU A 12 -4.60 -13.47 -6.56
C LEU A 12 -3.26 -14.12 -6.91
N VAL A 13 -2.47 -14.54 -5.92
CA VAL A 13 -1.21 -15.25 -6.15
C VAL A 13 -1.44 -16.58 -6.88
N ILE A 14 -2.47 -17.34 -6.48
CA ILE A 14 -2.83 -18.60 -7.16
C ILE A 14 -3.21 -18.34 -8.62
N ILE A 15 -4.00 -17.30 -8.88
CA ILE A 15 -4.41 -16.92 -10.25
C ILE A 15 -3.21 -16.48 -11.08
N ALA A 16 -2.28 -15.69 -10.51
CA ALA A 16 -1.06 -15.28 -11.20
C ALA A 16 -0.17 -16.47 -11.57
N GLY A 17 -0.16 -17.52 -10.74
CA GLY A 17 0.54 -18.78 -11.06
C GLY A 17 -0.06 -19.59 -12.21
N LEU A 18 -1.27 -19.24 -12.68
CA LEU A 18 -1.93 -19.87 -13.83
C LEU A 18 -1.73 -19.10 -15.14
N LEU A 19 -1.00 -17.98 -15.13
CA LEU A 19 -0.69 -17.21 -16.35
C LEU A 19 0.34 -17.92 -17.23
N PRO A 20 0.43 -17.57 -18.54
CA PRO A 20 1.35 -18.22 -19.49
C PRO A 20 2.83 -18.17 -19.08
N ASN A 21 3.25 -17.10 -18.39
CA ASN A 21 4.60 -16.90 -17.87
C ASN A 21 4.56 -16.75 -16.34
N PRO A 22 4.35 -17.85 -15.60
CA PRO A 22 4.05 -17.80 -14.16
C PRO A 22 5.25 -17.32 -13.33
N GLU A 23 6.49 -17.60 -13.75
CA GLU A 23 7.71 -17.15 -13.07
C GLU A 23 7.77 -15.62 -13.01
N ILE A 24 7.71 -14.95 -14.17
CA ILE A 24 7.75 -13.48 -14.26
C ILE A 24 6.53 -12.85 -13.56
N ALA A 25 5.33 -13.44 -13.73
CA ALA A 25 4.11 -12.92 -13.12
C ALA A 25 4.14 -13.02 -11.59
N LEU A 26 4.60 -14.14 -11.02
CA LEU A 26 4.70 -14.32 -9.57
C LEU A 26 5.81 -13.48 -8.96
N ASP A 27 6.97 -13.39 -9.62
CA ASP A 27 8.10 -12.59 -9.14
C ASP A 27 7.75 -11.10 -9.12
N SER A 28 7.20 -10.57 -10.21
CA SER A 28 6.78 -9.18 -10.29
C SER A 28 5.65 -8.85 -9.29
N LEU A 29 4.68 -9.76 -9.12
CA LEU A 29 3.62 -9.63 -8.13
C LEU A 29 4.17 -9.62 -6.70
N SER A 30 5.14 -10.49 -6.40
CA SER A 30 5.77 -10.59 -5.08
C SER A 30 6.52 -9.30 -4.70
N VAL A 31 7.26 -8.72 -5.65
CA VAL A 31 7.91 -7.41 -5.46
C VAL A 31 6.87 -6.32 -5.21
N CYS A 32 5.83 -6.24 -6.05
CA CYS A 32 4.76 -5.25 -5.88
C CYS A 32 4.04 -5.39 -4.53
N MET A 33 3.73 -6.62 -4.12
CA MET A 33 3.08 -6.91 -2.83
C MET A 33 3.97 -6.55 -1.64
N THR A 34 5.28 -6.74 -1.76
CA THR A 34 6.24 -6.33 -0.72
C THR A 34 6.24 -4.81 -0.54
N ILE A 35 6.34 -4.07 -1.64
CA ILE A 35 6.32 -2.60 -1.64
C ILE A 35 4.96 -2.10 -1.11
N TYR A 36 3.86 -2.69 -1.57
CA TYR A 36 2.51 -2.41 -1.05
C TYR A 36 2.44 -2.65 0.46
N GLY A 37 2.97 -3.77 0.95
CA GLY A 37 2.97 -4.10 2.37
C GLY A 37 3.66 -3.04 3.23
N TRP A 38 4.77 -2.46 2.75
CA TRP A 38 5.47 -1.38 3.45
C TRP A 38 4.61 -0.11 3.55
N VAL A 39 3.99 0.31 2.46
CA VAL A 39 3.11 1.49 2.45
C VAL A 39 1.85 1.23 3.27
N PHE A 40 1.28 0.02 3.17
CA PHE A 40 0.11 -0.39 3.94
C PHE A 40 0.34 -0.30 5.45
N MET A 41 1.52 -0.68 5.94
CA MET A 41 1.85 -0.56 7.37
C MET A 41 1.82 0.87 7.88
N ILE A 42 2.20 1.85 7.05
CA ILE A 42 2.09 3.27 7.37
C ILE A 42 0.62 3.66 7.56
N SER A 43 -0.24 3.21 6.64
CA SER A 43 -1.70 3.45 6.72
C SER A 43 -2.33 2.81 7.96
N VAL A 44 -1.91 1.59 8.33
CA VAL A 44 -2.35 0.93 9.57
C VAL A 44 -1.94 1.75 10.79
N GLY A 45 -0.72 2.30 10.81
CA GLY A 45 -0.24 3.18 11.87
C GLY A 45 -1.10 4.43 12.03
N PHE A 46 -1.45 5.11 10.93
CA PHE A 46 -2.36 6.25 10.95
C PHE A 46 -3.75 5.89 11.46
N ASN A 47 -4.29 4.77 11.01
CA ASN A 47 -5.60 4.29 11.47
C ASN A 47 -5.63 4.04 12.99
N ALA A 48 -4.58 3.41 13.53
CA ALA A 48 -4.46 3.20 14.97
C ALA A 48 -4.36 4.53 15.75
N ALA A 49 -3.51 5.46 15.29
CA ALA A 49 -3.34 6.77 15.92
C ALA A 49 -4.64 7.59 15.89
N ALA A 50 -5.35 7.58 14.76
CA ALA A 50 -6.64 8.25 14.58
C ALA A 50 -7.70 7.67 15.51
N SER A 51 -7.79 6.34 15.57
CA SER A 51 -8.75 5.64 16.42
C SER A 51 -8.56 6.01 17.89
N VAL A 52 -7.32 6.01 18.40
CA VAL A 52 -7.03 6.41 19.79
C VAL A 52 -7.37 7.88 20.03
N ARG A 53 -6.95 8.78 19.13
CA ARG A 53 -7.19 10.23 19.29
C ARG A 53 -8.67 10.56 19.28
N VAL A 54 -9.41 10.07 18.30
CA VAL A 54 -10.85 10.31 18.14
C VAL A 54 -11.64 9.67 19.29
N SER A 55 -11.30 8.45 19.67
CA SER A 55 -11.98 7.75 20.79
C SER A 55 -11.80 8.50 22.11
N ASN A 56 -10.60 9.03 22.38
CA ASN A 56 -10.35 9.81 23.60
C ASN A 56 -11.14 11.13 23.62
N GLU A 57 -11.20 11.86 22.50
CA GLU A 57 -11.95 13.12 22.40
C GLU A 57 -13.47 12.90 22.49
N LEU A 58 -13.98 11.82 21.91
CA LEU A 58 -15.38 11.41 22.06
C LEU A 58 -15.70 11.00 23.51
N GLY A 59 -14.82 10.22 24.14
CA GLY A 59 -14.96 9.81 25.54
C GLY A 59 -14.92 10.98 26.52
N ALA A 60 -14.21 12.06 26.18
CA ALA A 60 -14.18 13.30 26.94
C ALA A 60 -15.38 14.24 26.69
N GLY A 61 -16.31 13.88 25.79
CA GLY A 61 -17.46 14.72 25.45
C GLY A 61 -17.13 15.92 24.56
N ASN A 62 -16.01 15.87 23.82
CA ASN A 62 -15.51 16.97 22.96
C ASN A 62 -15.70 16.67 21.45
N PRO A 63 -16.94 16.73 20.91
CA PRO A 63 -17.21 16.33 19.53
C PRO A 63 -16.52 17.23 18.48
N LYS A 64 -16.31 18.52 18.78
CA LYS A 64 -15.60 19.45 17.89
C LYS A 64 -14.13 19.04 17.71
N SER A 65 -13.48 18.61 18.78
CA SER A 65 -12.08 18.16 18.79
C SER A 65 -11.93 16.80 18.10
N ALA A 66 -12.90 15.90 18.30
CA ALA A 66 -12.97 14.64 17.56
C ALA A 66 -13.08 14.87 16.04
N PHE A 67 -13.97 15.77 15.60
CA PHE A 67 -14.12 16.12 14.19
C PHE A 67 -12.86 16.75 13.59
N PHE A 68 -12.21 17.67 14.32
CA PHE A 68 -10.94 18.25 13.91
C PHE A 68 -9.83 17.18 13.77
N SER A 69 -9.78 16.22 14.70
CA SER A 69 -8.80 15.14 14.67
C SER A 69 -8.95 14.26 13.41
N VAL A 70 -10.19 13.98 12.98
CA VAL A 70 -10.44 13.26 11.73
C VAL A 70 -9.88 14.04 10.53
N TRP A 71 -10.18 15.33 10.42
CA TRP A 71 -9.66 16.17 9.33
C TRP A 71 -8.14 16.21 9.27
N VAL A 72 -7.48 16.35 10.42
CA VAL A 72 -6.03 16.38 10.51
C VAL A 72 -5.43 15.06 10.06
N VAL A 73 -5.95 13.93 10.55
CA VAL A 73 -5.47 12.61 10.16
C VAL A 73 -5.67 12.39 8.67
N THR A 74 -6.88 12.64 8.14
CA THR A 74 -7.16 12.44 6.71
C THR A 74 -6.26 13.30 5.84
N GLY A 75 -6.07 14.58 6.17
CA GLY A 75 -5.18 15.46 5.43
C GLY A 75 -3.72 14.98 5.45
N LEU A 76 -3.23 14.56 6.63
CA LEU A 76 -1.86 14.08 6.79
C LEU A 76 -1.64 12.75 6.06
N SER A 77 -2.56 11.79 6.20
CA SER A 77 -2.47 10.49 5.54
C SER A 77 -2.51 10.63 4.01
N THR A 78 -3.43 11.46 3.47
CA THR A 78 -3.50 11.71 2.02
C THR A 78 -2.24 12.39 1.50
N THR A 79 -1.67 13.33 2.26
CA THR A 79 -0.42 14.01 1.88
C THR A 79 0.73 13.00 1.80
N ILE A 80 0.86 12.14 2.80
CA ILE A 80 1.92 11.13 2.86
C ILE A 80 1.73 10.06 1.77
N SER A 81 0.52 9.56 1.57
CA SER A 81 0.20 8.64 0.45
C SER A 81 0.58 9.24 -0.89
N THR A 82 0.26 10.52 -1.12
CA THR A 82 0.60 11.22 -2.38
C THR A 82 2.12 11.31 -2.56
N ILE A 83 2.87 11.66 -1.52
CA ILE A 83 4.34 11.73 -1.56
C ILE A 83 4.92 10.34 -1.90
N LEU A 84 4.45 9.29 -1.23
CA LEU A 84 4.91 7.93 -1.47
C LEU A 84 4.59 7.46 -2.90
N ALA A 85 3.38 7.74 -3.40
CA ALA A 85 2.99 7.44 -4.78
C ALA A 85 3.92 8.13 -5.80
N VAL A 86 4.23 9.42 -5.60
CA VAL A 86 5.16 10.15 -6.48
C VAL A 86 6.57 9.54 -6.41
N VAL A 87 7.08 9.24 -5.22
CA VAL A 87 8.41 8.64 -5.04
C VAL A 87 8.51 7.27 -5.74
N ILE A 88 7.49 6.42 -5.58
CA ILE A 88 7.43 5.10 -6.21
C ILE A 88 7.37 5.23 -7.74
N LEU A 89 6.59 6.17 -8.27
CA LEU A 89 6.51 6.44 -9.71
C LEU A 89 7.85 6.96 -10.27
N CYS A 90 8.53 7.85 -9.56
CA CYS A 90 9.84 8.34 -9.95
C CYS A 90 10.90 7.23 -9.96
N LEU A 91 10.80 6.28 -9.02
CA LEU A 91 11.75 5.18 -8.85
C LEU A 91 11.31 3.88 -9.54
N ARG A 92 10.24 3.90 -10.35
CA ARG A 92 9.59 2.69 -10.87
C ARG A 92 10.54 1.73 -11.60
N ASN A 93 11.51 2.27 -12.34
CA ASN A 93 12.44 1.49 -13.15
C ASN A 93 13.65 0.98 -12.33
N HIS A 94 13.78 1.37 -11.05
CA HIS A 94 14.96 1.07 -10.24
C HIS A 94 14.63 0.37 -8.92
N ILE A 95 13.42 0.58 -8.38
CA ILE A 95 13.02 0.02 -7.08
C ILE A 95 12.96 -1.51 -7.07
N SER A 96 12.67 -2.11 -8.23
CA SER A 96 12.65 -3.56 -8.47
C SER A 96 14.03 -4.20 -8.28
N TYR A 97 15.11 -3.50 -8.63
CA TYR A 97 16.48 -4.03 -8.52
C TYR A 97 16.95 -4.24 -7.07
N LEU A 98 16.22 -3.74 -6.07
CA LEU A 98 16.46 -4.09 -4.68
C LEU A 98 16.09 -5.55 -4.36
N PHE A 99 15.20 -6.13 -5.16
CA PHE A 99 14.61 -7.45 -4.92
C PHE A 99 14.96 -8.49 -5.99
N THR A 100 15.33 -8.07 -7.20
CA THR A 100 15.66 -8.97 -8.31
C THR A 100 16.69 -8.36 -9.26
N ASP A 101 17.58 -9.19 -9.80
CA ASP A 101 18.51 -8.79 -10.87
C ASP A 101 17.93 -9.04 -12.29
N GLY A 102 16.74 -9.63 -12.37
CA GLY A 102 16.11 -9.99 -13.64
C GLY A 102 15.48 -8.80 -14.37
N GLU A 103 16.01 -8.46 -15.55
CA GLU A 103 15.51 -7.33 -16.37
C GLU A 103 14.03 -7.51 -16.75
N ALA A 104 13.62 -8.72 -17.16
CA ALA A 104 12.22 -9.01 -17.51
C ALA A 104 11.25 -8.86 -16.33
N VAL A 105 11.68 -9.15 -15.10
CA VAL A 105 10.87 -8.94 -13.89
C VAL A 105 10.85 -7.46 -13.54
N SER A 106 11.97 -6.76 -13.68
CA SER A 106 12.08 -5.32 -13.44
C SER A 106 11.13 -4.52 -14.35
N ASP A 107 11.09 -4.85 -15.64
CA ASP A 107 10.19 -4.21 -16.60
C ASP A 107 8.72 -4.47 -16.25
N ALA A 108 8.38 -5.72 -15.90
CA ALA A 108 7.03 -6.07 -15.46
C ALA A 108 6.62 -5.31 -14.18
N VAL A 109 7.52 -5.14 -13.21
CA VAL A 109 7.26 -4.32 -12.01
C VAL A 109 7.07 -2.85 -12.38
N ALA A 110 7.89 -2.31 -13.28
CA ALA A 110 7.78 -0.92 -13.73
C ALA A 110 6.44 -0.64 -14.42
N ASP A 111 5.90 -1.61 -15.17
CA ASP A 111 4.56 -1.56 -15.78
C ASP A 111 3.43 -1.63 -14.76
N LEU A 112 3.64 -2.33 -13.63
CA LEU A 112 2.68 -2.42 -12.52
C LEU A 112 2.73 -1.22 -11.57
N CYS A 113 3.86 -0.50 -11.50
CA CYS A 113 4.03 0.64 -10.60
C CYS A 113 2.95 1.74 -10.72
N PRO A 114 2.44 2.12 -11.90
CA PRO A 114 1.33 3.06 -12.01
C PRO A 114 0.06 2.58 -11.33
N LEU A 115 -0.26 1.29 -11.46
CA LEU A 115 -1.40 0.68 -10.76
C LEU A 115 -1.19 0.72 -9.26
N LEU A 116 0.03 0.40 -8.81
CA LEU A 116 0.42 0.39 -7.41
C LEU A 116 0.37 1.80 -6.77
N ALA A 117 0.76 2.83 -7.54
CA ALA A 117 0.74 4.21 -7.09
C ALA A 117 -0.69 4.78 -6.92
N ILE A 118 -1.65 4.27 -7.70
CA ILE A 118 -3.07 4.68 -7.61
C ILE A 118 -3.76 4.04 -6.40
N THR A 119 -3.29 2.87 -5.95
CA THR A 119 -3.85 2.16 -4.79
C THR A 119 -3.37 2.66 -3.43
N TYR A 120 -2.41 3.60 -3.38
CA TYR A 120 -1.92 4.23 -2.15
C TYR A 120 -2.77 5.42 -1.67
#